data_AF-A0A9D7EPU4-F1
#
_entry.id   AF-A0A9D7EPU4-F1
#
_cell.length_a   1.000
_cell.length_b   1.000
_cell.length_c   1.000
_cell.angle_alpha   90.00
_cell.angle_beta   90.00
_cell.angle_gamma   90.00
#
_symmetry.space_group_name_H-M   'P 1'
#
loop_
_entity.id
_entity.type
_entity.pdbx_description
1 polymer ?
#
loop_
_entity_poly.entity_id
_entity_poly.type
_entity_poly.pdbx_seq_one_letter_code
_entity_poly.pdbx_strand_id
1 'polypeptide(L)'
;MTYTTVSKCGNDHSTWLKELDFYNEELSLLEKRLLEIADKNNGKEVMAEVEHFQNQFIVQRNNMDVLQHNINEHNNKVAEDAKAHAGKMEVSKEHDHKELKTQIEMFEKVFNELRHEYNRFLSKWL
;
A
#
# COMPACT_ATOMS: atom_id res chain seq x y z
N MET A 1 -8.71 29.52 -9.57
CA MET A 1 -8.97 28.45 -8.59
C MET A 1 -9.40 27.23 -9.38
N THR A 2 -8.54 26.21 -9.47
CA THR A 2 -8.86 24.94 -10.12
C THR A 2 -9.75 24.14 -9.17
N TYR A 3 -11.05 24.09 -9.44
CA TYR A 3 -11.95 23.20 -8.71
C TYR A 3 -11.59 21.77 -9.09
N THR A 4 -11.01 21.02 -8.18
CA THR A 4 -10.82 19.57 -8.35
C THR A 4 -12.21 18.94 -8.32
N THR A 5 -12.74 18.56 -9.48
CA THR A 5 -14.05 17.91 -9.58
C THR A 5 -14.05 16.61 -8.77
N VAL A 6 -15.13 16.34 -8.04
CA VAL A 6 -15.34 15.09 -7.27
C VAL A 6 -15.02 13.83 -8.11
N SER A 7 -15.29 13.87 -9.41
CA SER A 7 -14.93 12.81 -10.36
C SER A 7 -13.44 12.49 -10.43
N LYS A 8 -12.56 13.50 -10.28
CA LYS A 8 -11.10 13.30 -10.28
C LYS A 8 -10.64 12.59 -9.01
N CYS A 9 -11.14 13.03 -7.86
CA CYS A 9 -10.86 12.40 -6.56
C CYS A 9 -11.34 10.95 -6.52
N GLY A 10 -12.54 10.65 -7.02
CA GLY A 10 -13.04 9.27 -7.11
C GLY A 10 -12.23 8.37 -8.07
N ASN A 11 -11.70 8.93 -9.15
CA ASN A 11 -10.82 8.20 -10.06
C ASN A 11 -9.44 7.92 -9.45
N ASP A 12 -8.90 8.88 -8.69
CA ASP A 12 -7.65 8.71 -7.92
C ASP A 12 -7.83 7.60 -6.87
N HIS A 13 -8.91 7.63 -6.07
CA HIS A 13 -9.21 6.56 -5.10
C HIS A 13 -9.26 5.17 -5.73
N SER A 14 -9.93 5.06 -6.88
CA SER A 14 -10.04 3.79 -7.61
C SER A 14 -8.69 3.30 -8.15
N THR A 15 -7.79 4.22 -8.48
CA THR A 15 -6.43 3.91 -8.92
C THR A 15 -5.62 3.40 -7.74
N TRP A 16 -5.63 4.13 -6.62
CA TRP A 16 -4.90 3.76 -5.41
C TRP A 16 -5.34 2.40 -4.85
N LEU A 17 -6.64 2.10 -4.84
CA LEU A 17 -7.12 0.79 -4.41
C LEU A 17 -6.60 -0.35 -5.29
N LYS A 18 -6.49 -0.14 -6.60
CA LYS A 18 -5.91 -1.14 -7.52
C LYS A 18 -4.41 -1.30 -7.32
N GLU A 19 -3.70 -0.21 -7.04
CA GLU A 19 -2.27 -0.26 -6.74
C GLU A 19 -2.01 -1.04 -5.45
N LEU A 20 -2.80 -0.80 -4.39
CA LEU A 20 -2.71 -1.56 -3.14
C LEU A 20 -3.04 -3.05 -3.34
N ASP A 21 -4.02 -3.38 -4.18
CA ASP A 21 -4.35 -4.76 -4.53
C ASP A 21 -3.18 -5.45 -5.25
N PHE A 22 -2.57 -4.77 -6.22
CA PHE A 22 -1.37 -5.25 -6.91
C PHE A 22 -0.20 -5.51 -5.93
N TYR A 23 0.04 -4.61 -4.98
CA TYR A 23 1.08 -4.81 -3.97
C TYR A 23 0.78 -5.98 -3.04
N ASN A 24 -0.48 -6.23 -2.72
CA ASN A 24 -0.89 -7.38 -1.91
C ASN A 24 -0.69 -8.72 -2.66
N GLU A 25 -1.01 -8.76 -3.96
CA GLU A 25 -0.69 -9.91 -4.81
C GLU A 25 0.82 -10.15 -4.89
N GLU A 26 1.60 -9.08 -5.06
CA GLU A 26 3.05 -9.18 -5.14
C GLU A 26 3.63 -9.67 -3.81
N LEU A 27 3.21 -9.13 -2.66
CA LEU A 27 3.64 -9.56 -1.34
C LEU A 27 3.31 -11.05 -1.10
N SER A 28 2.15 -11.51 -1.57
CA SER A 28 1.78 -12.93 -1.52
C SER A 28 2.71 -13.82 -2.37
N LEU A 29 3.24 -13.31 -3.49
CA LEU A 29 4.26 -14.02 -4.28
C LEU A 29 5.62 -14.05 -3.56
N LEU A 30 6.04 -12.94 -2.95
CA LEU A 30 7.28 -12.86 -2.19
C LEU A 30 7.25 -13.81 -0.99
N GLU A 31 6.11 -13.90 -0.31
CA GLU A 31 5.91 -14.80 0.83
C GLU A 31 6.04 -16.27 0.43
N LYS A 32 5.45 -16.68 -0.71
CA LYS A 32 5.60 -18.05 -1.25
C LYS A 32 7.07 -18.39 -1.51
N ARG A 33 7.83 -17.50 -2.15
CA ARG A 33 9.26 -17.71 -2.40
C ARG A 33 10.08 -17.76 -1.11
N LEU A 34 9.68 -16.98 -0.10
CA LEU A 34 10.35 -16.98 1.20
C LEU A 34 10.17 -18.33 1.91
N LEU A 35 8.97 -18.91 1.82
CA LEU A 35 8.69 -20.25 2.32
C LEU A 35 9.52 -21.33 1.62
N GLU A 36 9.71 -21.24 0.30
CA GLU A 36 10.57 -22.18 -0.43
C GLU A 36 12.03 -22.13 0.04
N ILE A 37 12.56 -20.94 0.37
CA ILE A 37 13.92 -20.80 0.91
C ILE A 37 14.00 -21.36 2.33
N ALA A 38 12.99 -21.08 3.15
CA ALA A 38 12.92 -21.59 4.52
C ALA A 38 12.86 -23.12 4.55
N ASP A 39 12.15 -23.76 3.62
CA ASP A 39 12.07 -25.22 3.50
C ASP A 39 13.42 -25.83 3.07
N LYS A 40 14.11 -25.19 2.12
CA LYS A 40 15.39 -25.68 1.57
C LYS A 40 16.59 -25.41 2.50
N ASN A 41 16.52 -24.39 3.35
CA ASN A 41 17.67 -23.94 4.15
C ASN A 41 17.34 -23.90 5.65
N ASN A 42 17.91 -24.84 6.40
CA ASN A 42 17.76 -24.92 7.86
C ASN A 42 18.91 -24.25 8.63
N GLY A 43 19.70 -23.42 7.96
CA GLY A 43 20.79 -22.67 8.59
C GLY A 43 20.24 -21.56 9.49
N LYS A 44 20.78 -21.44 10.71
CA LYS A 44 20.34 -20.44 11.69
C LYS A 44 20.39 -19.00 11.15
N GLU A 45 21.37 -18.70 10.29
CA GLU A 45 21.51 -17.40 9.63
C GLU A 45 20.37 -17.12 8.63
N VAL A 46 19.98 -18.13 7.83
CA VAL A 46 18.88 -18.00 6.85
C VAL A 46 17.55 -17.83 7.56
N MET A 47 17.33 -18.61 8.62
CA MET A 47 16.09 -18.54 9.40
C MET A 47 15.90 -17.17 10.07
N ALA A 48 16.98 -16.53 10.52
CA ALA A 48 16.90 -15.18 11.08
C ALA A 48 16.50 -14.13 10.02
N GLU A 49 17.04 -14.24 8.80
CA GLU A 49 16.66 -13.36 7.70
C GLU A 49 15.22 -13.63 7.21
N VAL A 50 14.80 -14.90 7.19
CA VAL A 50 13.41 -15.30 6.89
C VAL A 50 12.44 -14.66 7.88
N GLU A 51 12.71 -14.76 9.17
CA GLU A 51 11.88 -14.15 10.21
C GLU A 51 11.83 -12.62 10.06
N HIS A 52 12.96 -11.98 9.73
CA HIS A 52 13.01 -10.56 9.43
C HIS A 52 12.06 -10.18 8.29
N PHE A 53 12.11 -10.88 7.15
CA PHE A 53 11.21 -10.59 6.02
C PHE A 53 9.74 -10.92 6.32
N GLN A 54 9.46 -11.99 7.06
CA GLN A 54 8.09 -12.29 7.50
C GLN A 54 7.50 -11.15 8.34
N ASN A 55 8.27 -10.61 9.29
CA ASN A 55 7.83 -9.48 10.11
C ASN A 55 7.60 -8.23 9.26
N GLN A 56 8.50 -7.93 8.31
CA GLN A 56 8.32 -6.81 7.38
C GLN A 56 7.05 -6.97 6.53
N PHE A 57 6.77 -8.17 6.02
CA PHE A 57 5.56 -8.44 5.25
C PHE A 57 4.28 -8.22 6.06
N ILE A 58 4.26 -8.65 7.34
CA ILE A 58 3.13 -8.39 8.24
C ILE A 58 2.92 -6.89 8.44
N VAL A 59 3.99 -6.13 8.69
CA VAL A 59 3.91 -4.67 8.84
C VAL A 59 3.37 -4.01 7.58
N GLN A 60 3.86 -4.39 6.40
CA GLN A 60 3.38 -3.81 5.14
C GLN A 60 1.91 -4.18 4.85
N ARG A 61 1.47 -5.41 5.17
CA ARG A 61 0.05 -5.78 5.07
C ARG A 61 -0.83 -4.90 5.95
N ASN A 62 -0.45 -4.69 7.21
CA ASN A 62 -1.18 -3.81 8.11
C ASN A 62 -1.24 -2.35 7.59
N ASN A 63 -0.13 -1.85 7.03
CA ASN A 63 -0.11 -0.53 6.42
C ASN A 63 -1.06 -0.43 5.22
N MET A 64 -1.08 -1.47 4.35
CA MET A 64 -2.01 -1.53 3.22
C MET A 64 -3.47 -1.54 3.68
N ASP A 65 -3.83 -2.33 4.69
CA ASP A 65 -5.18 -2.38 5.27
C ASP A 65 -5.62 -1.00 5.80
N VAL A 66 -4.74 -0.32 6.53
CA VAL A 66 -5.01 1.05 7.03
C VAL A 66 -5.19 2.03 5.88
N LEU A 67 -4.34 1.99 4.86
CA LEU A 67 -4.46 2.85 3.68
C LEU A 67 -5.78 2.59 2.94
N GLN A 68 -6.14 1.32 2.71
CA GLN A 68 -7.41 0.96 2.09
C GLN A 68 -8.60 1.48 2.91
N HIS A 69 -8.56 1.33 4.24
CA HIS A 69 -9.60 1.87 5.11
C HIS A 69 -9.72 3.40 4.98
N ASN A 70 -8.60 4.12 5.06
CA ASN A 70 -8.57 5.57 4.96
C ASN A 70 -9.07 6.09 3.60
N ILE A 71 -8.70 5.42 2.50
CA ILE A 71 -9.20 5.74 1.15
C ILE A 71 -10.72 5.56 1.08
N ASN A 72 -11.24 4.46 1.60
CA ASN A 72 -12.68 4.18 1.61
C ASN A 72 -13.45 5.19 2.48
N GLU A 73 -12.91 5.53 3.65
CA GLU A 73 -13.50 6.54 4.53
C GLU A 73 -13.54 7.92 3.85
N HIS A 74 -12.44 8.33 3.21
CA HIS A 74 -12.39 9.58 2.46
C HIS A 74 -13.34 9.58 1.27
N ASN A 75 -13.42 8.48 0.52
CA ASN A 75 -14.35 8.33 -0.60
C ASN A 75 -15.81 8.50 -0.15
N ASN A 76 -16.19 7.91 0.99
CA ASN A 76 -17.52 8.08 1.57
C ASN A 76 -17.78 9.53 1.96
N LYS A 77 -16.84 10.18 2.68
CA LYS A 77 -16.95 11.59 3.07
C LYS A 77 -17.14 12.51 1.85
N VAL A 78 -16.36 12.29 0.79
CA VAL A 78 -16.46 13.07 -0.45
C VAL A 78 -17.80 12.82 -1.16
N ALA A 79 -18.29 11.58 -1.18
CA ALA A 79 -19.58 11.25 -1.77
C ALA A 79 -20.76 11.89 -1.00
N GLU A 80 -20.68 11.97 0.32
CA GLU A 80 -21.69 12.65 1.16
C GLU A 80 -21.66 14.17 0.95
N ASP A 81 -20.47 14.77 0.95
CA ASP A 81 -20.27 16.20 0.72
C ASP A 81 -20.79 16.65 -0.65
N ALA A 82 -20.49 15.85 -1.70
CA ALA A 82 -20.96 16.09 -3.05
C ALA A 82 -22.50 16.09 -3.16
N LYS A 83 -23.19 15.25 -2.37
CA LYS A 83 -24.66 15.23 -2.31
C LYS A 83 -25.22 16.46 -1.59
N ALA A 84 -24.54 16.93 -0.54
CA ALA A 84 -24.97 18.08 0.25
C ALA A 84 -24.73 19.43 -0.45
N HIS A 85 -23.64 19.56 -1.23
CA HIS A 85 -23.17 20.84 -1.78
C HIS A 85 -23.26 20.94 -3.31
N ALA A 86 -24.25 20.30 -3.93
CA ALA A 86 -24.48 20.35 -5.38
C ALA A 86 -23.23 20.01 -6.22
N GLY A 87 -22.44 19.01 -5.78
CA GLY A 87 -21.27 18.51 -6.48
C GLY A 87 -19.97 19.30 -6.28
N LYS A 88 -19.94 20.26 -5.34
CA LYS A 88 -18.70 20.95 -4.91
C LYS A 88 -18.11 20.28 -3.68
N MET A 89 -16.79 20.19 -3.65
CA MET A 89 -16.00 19.61 -2.57
C MET A 89 -15.42 20.73 -1.70
N GLU A 90 -15.56 20.62 -0.38
CA GLU A 90 -14.93 21.56 0.55
C GLU A 90 -13.39 21.53 0.49
N VAL A 91 -12.75 22.68 0.74
CA VAL A 91 -11.28 22.84 0.69
C VAL A 91 -10.57 21.92 1.70
N SER A 92 -11.19 21.65 2.85
CA SER A 92 -10.66 20.74 3.87
C SER A 92 -10.49 19.32 3.33
N LYS A 93 -11.40 18.86 2.45
CA LYS A 93 -11.31 17.52 1.84
C LYS A 93 -10.22 17.43 0.77
N GLU A 94 -9.87 18.55 0.13
CA GLU A 94 -8.71 18.57 -0.76
C GLU A 94 -7.39 18.40 0.01
N HIS A 95 -7.33 18.83 1.27
CA HIS A 95 -6.18 18.58 2.14
C HIS A 95 -6.08 17.08 2.48
N ASP A 96 -7.18 16.48 2.96
CA ASP A 96 -7.25 15.04 3.26
C ASP A 96 -6.80 14.19 2.05
N HIS A 97 -7.25 14.55 0.83
CA HIS A 97 -6.84 13.88 -0.41
C HIS A 97 -5.33 13.95 -0.68
N LYS A 98 -4.71 15.11 -0.43
CA LYS A 98 -3.26 15.30 -0.61
C LYS A 98 -2.46 14.51 0.44
N GLU A 99 -2.97 14.43 1.66
CA GLU A 99 -2.35 13.62 2.71
C GLU A 99 -2.41 12.14 2.36
N LEU A 100 -3.56 11.63 1.91
CA LEU A 100 -3.71 10.26 1.44
C LEU A 100 -2.73 9.93 0.31
N LYS A 101 -2.65 10.81 -0.69
CA LYS A 101 -1.68 10.66 -1.79
C LYS A 101 -0.25 10.54 -1.25
N THR A 102 0.12 11.42 -0.31
CA THR A 102 1.46 11.42 0.29
C THR A 102 1.74 10.11 1.02
N GLN A 103 0.76 9.58 1.75
CA GLN A 103 0.90 8.30 2.46
C GLN A 103 1.12 7.13 1.50
N ILE A 104 0.40 7.10 0.37
CA ILE A 104 0.57 6.09 -0.67
C ILE A 104 1.95 6.21 -1.30
N GLU A 105 2.37 7.41 -1.70
CA GLU A 105 3.71 7.64 -2.30
C GLU A 105 4.84 7.24 -1.33
N MET A 106 4.65 7.40 -0.01
CA MET A 106 5.59 6.90 0.99
C MET A 106 5.58 5.38 1.08
N PHE A 107 4.40 4.76 1.09
CA PHE A 107 4.25 3.31 1.10
C PHE A 107 4.94 2.67 -0.11
N GLU A 108 4.74 3.21 -1.31
CA GLU A 108 5.39 2.72 -2.54
C GLU A 108 6.92 2.75 -2.44
N LYS A 109 7.48 3.81 -1.85
CA LYS A 109 8.94 3.91 -1.64
C LYS A 109 9.44 2.83 -0.69
N VAL A 110 8.80 2.70 0.48
CA VAL A 110 9.17 1.69 1.49
C VAL A 110 9.03 0.28 0.92
N PHE A 111 7.98 0.01 0.16
CA PHE A 111 7.76 -1.27 -0.48
C PHE A 111 8.81 -1.56 -1.56
N ASN A 112 9.21 -0.56 -2.35
CA ASN A 112 10.26 -0.72 -3.35
C ASN A 112 11.63 -0.98 -2.70
N GLU A 113 11.95 -0.30 -1.59
CA GLU A 113 13.16 -0.59 -0.81
C GLU A 113 13.15 -2.03 -0.29
N LEU A 114 12.02 -2.48 0.29
CA LEU A 114 11.83 -3.86 0.74
C LEU A 114 12.03 -4.87 -0.41
N ARG A 115 11.49 -4.60 -1.61
CA ARG A 115 11.74 -5.44 -2.79
C ARG A 115 13.21 -5.54 -3.15
N HIS A 116 13.94 -4.44 -3.09
CA HIS A 116 15.37 -4.44 -3.42
C HIS A 116 16.17 -5.28 -2.42
N GLU A 117 15.90 -5.10 -1.12
CA GLU A 117 16.51 -5.90 -0.06
C GLU A 117 16.16 -7.38 -0.20
N TYR A 118 14.89 -7.70 -0.46
CA TYR A 118 14.43 -9.07 -0.66
C TYR A 118 15.06 -9.74 -1.88
N ASN A 119 15.20 -9.04 -3.01
CA ASN A 119 15.86 -9.60 -4.20
C ASN A 119 17.36 -9.87 -3.95
N ARG A 120 18.03 -9.04 -3.14
CA ARG A 120 19.41 -9.29 -2.72
C ARG A 120 19.51 -10.52 -1.82
N PHE A 121 18.55 -10.70 -0.91
CA PHE A 121 18.43 -11.91 -0.10
C PHE A 121 18.21 -13.15 -0.98
N LEU A 122 17.24 -13.11 -1.91
CA LEU A 122 16.99 -14.20 -2.85
C LEU A 122 18.26 -14.58 -3.63
N SER A 123 19.01 -13.59 -4.14
CA SER A 123 20.23 -13.86 -4.91
C SER A 123 21.36 -14.50 -4.11
N LYS A 124 21.29 -14.47 -2.77
CA LYS A 124 22.27 -15.10 -1.87
C LYS A 124 21.90 -16.54 -1.52
N TRP A 125 20.61 -16.88 -1.52
CA TRP A 125 20.08 -18.13 -0.94
C TRP A 125 19.26 -19.00 -1.91
N LEU A 126 18.92 -18.48 -3.10
CA LEU A 126 18.31 -19.20 -4.21
C LEU A 126 19.38 -19.67 -5.20
#